data_AF-A0A3P6RDN5-F1
#
_entry.id   AF-A0A3P6RDN5-F1
#
_cell.length_a   1.000
_cell.length_b   1.000
_cell.length_c   1.000
_cell.angle_alpha   90.00
_cell.angle_beta   90.00
_cell.angle_gamma   90.00
#
_symmetry.space_group_name_H-M   'P 1'
#
loop_
_entity.id
_entity.type
_entity.pdbx_description
1 polymer ?
#
loop_
_entity_poly.entity_id
_entity_poly.type
_entity_poly.pdbx_seq_one_letter_code
_entity_poly.pdbx_strand_id
1 'polypeptide(L)'
;MLARQLAVHGRRRTARVEDFELALRSYGLQMPIGALTRSLPSLRQLRMPGGEQLCIREDADLDVPALTQPPQVKVPVKRHIRVHWIRVDSEEEPPPEKKAKKILQGSEMFSNDIPAALRKKIQVPSETAAPSISYRLAAQGVPKKEQILIKPSFVEPLSVEQQVYLKEIVEACVGQDDRKRQQALQSLERDTGIQVLLPRLSRLIYTSIRCNVVHRCLSMLIYVVRMMRAVAVNKAVKLDGVLHEFLPSLMSCMLGRVLCTRPESDNHWALRDFAGKTLITIIK
;
A
#
# COMPACT_ATOMS: atom_id res chain seq x y z
N MET A 1 12.02 35.31 -17.21
CA MET A 1 11.61 33.92 -17.54
C MET A 1 12.58 32.87 -17.01
N LEU A 2 13.89 33.09 -17.05
CA LEU A 2 14.92 32.12 -16.65
C LEU A 2 14.85 31.68 -15.18
N ALA A 3 14.55 32.59 -14.23
CA ALA A 3 14.32 32.23 -12.82
C ALA A 3 13.18 31.20 -12.62
N ARG A 4 12.11 31.29 -13.42
CA ARG A 4 11.01 30.31 -13.38
C ARG A 4 11.45 28.96 -13.93
N GLN A 5 12.30 28.93 -14.95
CA GLN A 5 12.87 27.69 -15.47
C GLN A 5 13.74 27.01 -14.40
N LEU A 6 14.57 27.77 -13.68
CA LEU A 6 15.37 27.24 -12.56
C LEU A 6 14.50 26.69 -11.42
N ALA A 7 13.40 27.36 -11.08
CA ALA A 7 12.44 26.85 -10.11
C ALA A 7 11.82 25.51 -10.55
N VAL A 8 11.46 25.39 -11.84
CA VAL A 8 10.93 24.15 -12.43
C VAL A 8 11.98 23.04 -12.45
N HIS A 9 13.24 23.34 -12.79
CA HIS A 9 14.35 22.39 -12.72
C HIS A 9 14.56 21.88 -11.28
N GLY A 10 14.36 22.74 -10.28
CA GLY A 10 14.36 22.36 -8.86
C GLY A 10 13.10 21.62 -8.38
N ARG A 11 12.17 21.27 -9.27
CA ARG A 11 10.84 20.69 -8.96
C ARG A 11 10.03 21.53 -7.96
N ARG A 12 10.22 22.85 -7.97
CA ARG A 12 9.48 23.82 -7.15
C ARG A 12 8.46 24.56 -8.01
N ARG A 13 7.31 24.90 -7.41
CA ARG A 13 6.25 25.68 -8.08
C ARG A 13 6.46 27.19 -7.94
N THR A 14 7.13 27.63 -6.87
CA THR A 14 7.42 29.03 -6.56
C THR A 14 8.89 29.34 -6.80
N ALA A 15 9.18 30.48 -7.42
CA ALA A 15 10.54 30.97 -7.59
C ALA A 15 11.02 31.62 -6.28
N ARG A 16 12.23 31.26 -5.85
CA ARG A 16 12.91 31.86 -4.70
C ARG A 16 13.89 32.94 -5.14
N VAL A 17 14.32 33.77 -4.20
CA VAL A 17 15.34 34.81 -4.44
C VAL A 17 16.64 34.19 -4.98
N GLU A 18 17.01 33.00 -4.53
CA GLU A 18 18.14 32.20 -5.06
C GLU A 18 18.02 31.93 -6.58
N ASP A 19 16.79 31.69 -7.07
CA ASP A 19 16.55 31.43 -8.50
C ASP A 19 16.75 32.70 -9.33
N PHE A 20 16.46 33.87 -8.75
CA PHE A 20 16.74 35.17 -9.38
C PHE A 20 18.23 35.49 -9.35
N GLU A 21 18.95 35.12 -8.30
CA GLU A 21 20.41 35.29 -8.23
C GLU A 21 21.12 34.51 -9.32
N LEU A 22 20.80 33.22 -9.44
CA LEU A 22 21.33 32.36 -10.50
C LEU A 22 20.93 32.87 -11.89
N ALA A 23 19.72 33.41 -12.04
CA ALA A 23 19.30 33.99 -13.31
C ALA A 23 20.08 35.26 -13.67
N LEU A 24 20.24 36.21 -12.74
CA LEU A 24 21.01 37.44 -12.96
C LEU A 24 22.48 37.12 -13.28
N ARG A 25 23.05 36.14 -12.58
CA ARG A 25 24.42 35.68 -12.83
C ARG A 25 24.59 35.14 -14.25
N SER A 26 23.59 34.46 -14.80
CA SER A 26 23.62 33.99 -16.20
C SER A 26 23.58 35.11 -17.23
N TYR A 27 23.02 36.27 -16.89
CA TYR A 27 23.04 37.48 -17.70
C TYR A 27 24.27 38.36 -17.45
N GLY A 28 25.21 37.93 -16.60
CA GLY A 28 26.38 38.73 -16.22
C GLY A 28 26.05 39.90 -15.28
N LEU A 29 24.84 39.93 -14.70
CA LEU A 29 24.41 40.94 -13.74
C LEU A 29 24.64 40.47 -12.30
N GLN A 30 25.06 41.39 -11.42
CA GLN A 30 25.17 41.11 -9.99
C GLN A 30 23.83 41.35 -9.29
N MET A 31 23.50 40.48 -8.34
CA MET A 31 22.33 40.67 -7.48
C MET A 31 22.59 41.82 -6.49
N PRO A 32 21.64 42.76 -6.29
CA PRO A 32 21.75 43.78 -5.27
C PRO A 32 21.91 43.19 -3.86
N ILE A 33 22.83 43.79 -3.10
CA ILE A 33 23.14 43.39 -1.73
C ILE A 33 21.88 43.54 -0.85
N GLY A 34 21.57 42.54 -0.03
CA GLY A 34 20.42 42.54 0.87
C GLY A 34 19.10 42.03 0.28
N ALA A 35 19.09 41.51 -0.96
CA ALA A 35 17.89 40.89 -1.53
C ALA A 35 17.48 39.58 -0.82
N LEU A 36 18.44 38.88 -0.20
CA LEU A 36 18.25 37.56 0.43
C LEU A 36 17.88 37.62 1.92
N THR A 37 17.96 38.78 2.55
CA THR A 37 17.91 38.90 4.03
C THR A 37 16.48 39.02 4.59
N ARG A 38 15.46 39.27 3.76
CA ARG A 38 14.07 39.48 4.24
C ARG A 38 13.13 38.38 3.77
N SER A 39 12.41 37.79 4.74
CA SER A 39 11.39 36.77 4.48
C SER A 39 10.08 37.34 3.94
N LEU A 40 9.80 38.63 4.20
CA LEU A 40 8.59 39.35 3.75
C LEU A 40 8.92 40.81 3.40
N PRO A 41 8.38 41.35 2.29
CA PRO A 41 8.47 42.77 1.97
C PRO A 41 7.49 43.57 2.84
N SER A 42 7.99 44.44 3.73
CA SER A 42 7.19 45.46 4.42
C SER A 42 7.20 46.75 3.60
N LEU A 43 6.23 46.88 2.69
CA LEU A 43 5.97 48.11 1.95
C LEU A 43 4.77 48.82 2.57
N ARG A 44 4.95 50.08 2.97
CA ARG A 44 3.88 50.95 3.43
C ARG A 44 3.43 51.85 2.28
N GLN A 45 2.16 51.79 1.94
CA GLN A 45 1.55 52.72 0.99
C GLN A 45 1.13 54.00 1.72
N LEU A 46 1.66 55.13 1.29
CA LEU A 46 1.30 56.47 1.73
C LEU A 46 0.57 57.18 0.60
N ARG A 47 -0.58 57.77 0.91
CA ARG A 47 -1.32 58.61 -0.03
C ARG A 47 -0.93 60.06 0.20
N MET A 48 -0.37 60.69 -0.83
CA MET A 48 0.03 62.08 -0.81
C MET A 48 -1.19 63.01 -0.92
N PRO A 49 -1.08 64.28 -0.47
CA PRO A 49 -2.18 65.25 -0.53
C PRO A 49 -2.71 65.49 -1.96
N GLY A 50 -1.88 65.28 -2.98
CA GLY A 50 -2.26 65.37 -4.40
C GLY A 50 -2.91 64.12 -4.98
N GLY A 51 -3.19 63.08 -4.18
CA GLY A 51 -3.84 61.85 -4.61
C GLY A 51 -2.90 60.73 -5.09
N GLU A 52 -1.63 61.03 -5.33
CA GLU A 52 -0.60 60.05 -5.70
C GLU A 52 -0.28 59.09 -4.54
N GLN A 53 0.05 57.83 -4.86
CA GLN A 53 0.43 56.81 -3.88
C GLN A 53 1.94 56.58 -3.92
N LEU A 54 2.62 56.81 -2.81
CA LEU A 54 4.04 56.50 -2.61
C LEU A 54 4.17 55.22 -1.78
N CYS A 55 4.97 54.27 -2.25
CA CYS A 55 5.31 53.07 -1.47
C CYS A 55 6.66 53.28 -0.80
N ILE A 56 6.67 53.44 0.52
CA ILE A 56 7.90 53.57 1.31
C ILE A 56 8.25 52.21 1.91
N ARG A 57 9.54 51.84 1.86
CA ARG A 57 10.05 50.65 2.52
C ARG A 57 10.20 50.94 4.01
N GLU A 58 9.53 50.17 4.86
CA GLU A 58 9.70 50.31 6.31
C GLU A 58 10.96 49.54 6.72
N ASP A 59 12.00 50.29 7.08
CA ASP A 59 13.21 49.75 7.69
C ASP A 59 13.19 50.19 9.16
N ALA A 60 13.21 49.20 10.06
CA ALA A 60 13.23 49.43 11.50
C ALA A 60 14.68 49.31 12.00
N ASP A 61 15.12 50.30 12.76
CA ASP A 61 16.43 50.27 13.41
C ASP A 61 16.43 49.16 14.46
N LEU A 62 17.45 48.30 14.40
CA LEU A 62 17.64 47.17 15.30
C LEU A 62 18.85 47.44 16.18
N ASP A 63 18.68 47.26 17.49
CA ASP A 63 19.77 47.36 18.44
C ASP A 63 20.82 46.27 18.19
N VAL A 64 22.07 46.67 18.00
CA VAL A 64 23.23 45.76 17.82
C VAL A 64 23.31 44.66 18.89
N PRO A 65 23.12 44.92 20.20
CA PRO A 65 23.16 43.85 21.21
C PRO A 65 22.08 42.77 20.98
N ALA A 66 20.92 43.11 20.43
CA ALA A 66 19.87 42.14 20.14
C ALA A 66 20.28 41.15 19.01
N LEU A 67 21.23 41.52 18.15
CA LEU A 67 21.77 40.66 17.10
C LEU A 67 22.88 39.72 17.62
N THR A 68 23.51 40.03 18.75
CA THR A 68 24.60 39.20 19.31
C THR A 68 24.12 37.89 19.94
N GLN A 69 22.84 37.81 20.30
CA GLN A 69 22.20 36.60 20.83
C GLN A 69 20.98 36.20 19.97
N PRO A 70 21.21 35.65 18.76
CA PRO A 70 20.10 35.19 17.93
C PRO A 70 19.36 34.04 18.64
N PRO A 71 18.01 33.98 18.55
CA PRO A 71 17.25 32.88 19.12
C PRO A 71 17.66 31.55 18.47
N GLN A 72 17.81 30.50 19.27
CA GLN A 72 18.19 29.18 18.77
C GLN A 72 17.13 28.64 17.80
N VAL A 73 17.49 28.51 16.52
CA VAL A 73 16.61 27.94 15.50
C VAL A 73 16.66 26.42 15.59
N LYS A 74 15.49 25.79 15.69
CA LYS A 74 15.38 24.32 15.67
C LYS A 74 15.80 23.79 14.30
N VAL A 75 16.84 22.95 14.28
CA VAL A 75 17.31 22.31 13.05
C VAL A 75 16.36 21.16 12.69
N PRO A 76 15.84 21.10 11.45
CA PRO A 76 15.02 19.97 11.01
C PRO A 76 15.80 18.65 11.01
N VAL A 77 15.11 17.54 11.23
CA VAL A 77 15.69 16.19 11.15
C VAL A 77 16.20 15.92 9.72
N LYS A 78 17.27 15.13 9.62
CA LYS A 78 17.82 14.68 8.33
C LYS A 78 16.74 13.97 7.51
N ARG A 79 16.75 14.22 6.19
CA ARG A 79 15.78 13.64 5.24
C ARG A 79 15.84 12.10 5.30
N HIS A 80 14.69 11.45 5.40
CA HIS A 80 14.53 9.99 5.29
C HIS A 80 13.40 9.67 4.31
N ILE A 81 13.54 8.57 3.56
CA ILE A 81 12.52 8.11 2.61
C ILE A 81 11.63 7.08 3.31
N ARG A 82 10.31 7.23 3.22
CA ARG A 82 9.34 6.23 3.66
C ARG A 82 8.56 5.72 2.44
N VAL A 83 8.63 4.41 2.20
CA VAL A 83 7.93 3.75 1.10
C VAL A 83 6.61 3.19 1.63
N HIS A 84 5.54 3.37 0.87
CA HIS A 84 4.23 2.79 1.13
C HIS A 84 3.50 2.52 -0.19
N TRP A 85 2.51 1.64 -0.15
CA TRP A 85 1.67 1.35 -1.31
C TRP A 85 0.73 2.53 -1.56
N ILE A 86 0.79 3.09 -2.77
CA ILE A 86 -0.11 4.18 -3.22
C ILE A 86 -1.37 3.59 -3.87
N ARG A 87 -1.22 2.45 -4.56
CA ARG A 87 -2.31 1.76 -5.25
C ARG A 87 -2.08 0.26 -5.19
N VAL A 88 -3.11 -0.49 -4.80
CA VAL A 88 -3.16 -1.95 -4.89
C VAL A 88 -4.37 -2.26 -5.78
N ASP A 89 -4.15 -3.01 -6.87
CA ASP A 89 -5.21 -3.47 -7.78
C ASP A 89 -6.22 -2.39 -8.23
N SER A 90 -5.68 -1.28 -8.75
CA SER A 90 -6.44 -0.15 -9.31
C SER A 90 -7.29 0.66 -8.33
N GLU A 91 -7.41 0.27 -7.06
CA GLU A 91 -7.99 1.09 -6.01
C GLU A 91 -6.91 1.92 -5.29
N GLU A 92 -7.14 3.23 -5.16
CA GLU A 92 -6.28 4.11 -4.37
C GLU A 92 -6.51 3.81 -2.89
N GLU A 93 -5.52 3.20 -2.22
CA GLU A 93 -5.59 3.07 -0.78
C GLU A 93 -5.40 4.46 -0.17
N PRO A 94 -6.29 4.92 0.73
CA PRO A 94 -6.05 6.18 1.40
C PRO A 94 -4.75 6.08 2.19
N PRO A 95 -3.84 7.07 2.12
CA PRO A 95 -2.59 7.04 2.86
C PRO A 95 -2.87 6.78 4.35
N PRO A 96 -1.96 6.09 5.07
CA PRO A 96 -2.19 5.67 6.45
C PRO A 96 -2.57 6.83 7.39
N GLU A 97 -2.06 8.03 7.12
CA GLU A 97 -2.43 9.26 7.85
C GLU A 97 -3.91 9.65 7.66
N LYS A 98 -4.50 9.36 6.50
CA LYS A 98 -5.94 9.55 6.23
C LYS A 98 -6.78 8.38 6.75
N LYS A 99 -6.25 7.15 6.79
CA LYS A 99 -6.91 6.00 7.46
C LYS A 99 -7.06 6.27 8.96
N ALA A 100 -6.03 6.79 9.62
CA ALA A 100 -6.10 7.19 11.04
C ALA A 100 -7.17 8.26 11.29
N LYS A 101 -7.27 9.28 10.42
CA LYS A 101 -8.32 10.31 10.53
C LYS A 101 -9.73 9.76 10.27
N LYS A 102 -9.90 8.80 9.34
CA LYS A 102 -11.20 8.14 9.09
C LYS A 102 -11.61 7.18 10.23
N ILE A 103 -10.66 6.51 10.87
CA ILE A 103 -10.94 5.66 12.04
C ILE A 103 -11.32 6.51 13.26
N LEU A 104 -10.76 7.72 13.37
CA LEU A 104 -11.13 8.68 14.40
C LEU A 104 -12.46 9.40 14.10
N GLN A 105 -12.74 9.75 12.83
CA GLN A 105 -14.00 10.39 12.42
C GLN A 105 -15.16 9.43 12.22
N GLY A 106 -14.91 8.12 12.08
CA GLY A 106 -15.95 7.08 12.07
C GLY A 106 -16.67 6.90 13.41
N SER A 107 -16.27 7.67 14.43
CA SER A 107 -16.96 7.75 15.73
C SER A 107 -17.79 9.03 15.91
N GLU A 108 -17.86 9.93 14.92
CA GLU A 108 -18.62 11.18 15.05
C GLU A 108 -19.48 11.45 13.81
N MET A 109 -20.75 11.04 13.91
CA MET A 109 -22.00 11.69 13.44
C MET A 109 -22.98 10.70 12.82
N PHE A 110 -23.94 10.24 13.63
CA PHE A 110 -25.32 10.71 13.46
C PHE A 110 -25.89 11.01 14.85
N SER A 111 -26.25 12.28 15.02
CA SER A 111 -26.93 12.81 16.18
C SER A 111 -28.41 12.49 16.13
N ASN A 112 -28.92 12.09 17.29
CA ASN A 112 -30.27 12.27 17.85
C ASN A 112 -30.98 10.94 18.17
N ASP A 113 -31.30 10.83 19.47
CA ASP A 113 -32.13 9.83 20.17
C ASP A 113 -31.45 8.60 20.76
N ILE A 114 -30.73 8.77 21.88
CA ILE A 114 -30.55 7.71 22.90
C ILE A 114 -30.65 8.34 24.32
N PRO A 115 -31.40 7.74 25.29
CA PRO A 115 -31.69 8.38 26.58
C PRO A 115 -30.48 8.42 27.53
N ALA A 116 -30.59 9.28 28.55
CA ALA A 116 -29.57 9.62 29.56
C ALA A 116 -28.97 8.48 30.41
N ALA A 117 -29.25 7.21 30.12
CA ALA A 117 -28.88 6.04 30.91
C ALA A 117 -27.49 5.43 30.57
N LEU A 118 -26.75 5.94 29.58
CA LEU A 118 -25.42 5.43 29.19
C LEU A 118 -24.27 6.45 29.37
N ARG A 119 -24.39 7.38 30.32
CA ARG A 119 -23.25 8.19 30.77
C ARG A 119 -22.28 7.32 31.58
N LYS A 120 -21.42 6.55 30.90
CA LYS A 120 -20.27 5.92 31.56
C LYS A 120 -19.25 7.03 31.88
N LYS A 121 -19.28 7.48 33.13
CA LYS A 121 -18.39 8.49 33.71
C LYS A 121 -16.93 8.06 33.48
N ILE A 122 -16.21 8.73 32.58
CA ILE A 122 -14.76 8.57 32.44
C ILE A 122 -14.14 9.23 33.68
N GLN A 123 -13.80 8.41 34.68
CA GLN A 123 -12.93 8.83 35.76
C GLN A 123 -11.49 8.83 35.23
N VAL A 124 -10.84 9.99 35.35
CA VAL A 124 -9.40 10.15 35.13
C VAL A 124 -8.66 9.32 36.19
N PRO A 125 -7.63 8.52 35.85
CA PRO A 125 -6.92 7.72 36.83
C PRO A 125 -6.10 8.60 37.79
N SER A 126 -6.35 8.45 39.08
CA SER A 126 -5.48 8.89 40.17
C SER A 126 -4.15 8.12 40.12
N GLU A 127 -3.03 8.80 40.37
CA GLU A 127 -1.63 8.38 40.12
C GLU A 127 -1.08 7.25 41.03
N THR A 128 -1.91 6.31 41.49
CA THR A 128 -1.47 5.25 42.42
C THR A 128 -1.99 3.87 42.05
N ALA A 129 -1.65 3.40 40.84
CA ALA A 129 -1.91 2.01 40.44
C ALA A 129 -0.61 1.24 40.15
N ALA A 130 -0.50 0.02 40.69
CA ALA A 130 0.65 -0.86 40.56
C ALA A 130 1.04 -1.12 39.08
N PRO A 131 2.34 -1.33 38.78
CA PRO A 131 2.87 -1.46 37.41
C PRO A 131 2.25 -2.61 36.59
N SER A 132 1.67 -3.61 37.23
CA SER A 132 0.93 -4.70 36.59
C SER A 132 -0.45 -4.29 36.06
N ILE A 133 -1.08 -3.29 36.69
CA ILE A 133 -2.40 -2.76 36.31
C ILE A 133 -2.22 -1.76 35.17
N SER A 134 -1.19 -0.91 35.22
CA SER A 134 -0.86 0.02 34.13
C SER A 134 -0.46 -0.72 32.85
N TYR A 135 0.29 -1.83 32.93
CA TYR A 135 0.58 -2.68 31.77
C TYR A 135 -0.69 -3.31 31.17
N ARG A 136 -1.62 -3.80 32.02
CA ARG A 136 -2.91 -4.35 31.55
C ARG A 136 -3.80 -3.30 30.91
N LEU A 137 -3.85 -2.08 31.45
CA LEU A 137 -4.59 -0.96 30.88
C LEU A 137 -3.96 -0.46 29.56
N ALA A 138 -2.62 -0.41 29.47
CA ALA A 138 -1.92 -0.09 28.23
C ALA A 138 -2.12 -1.17 27.14
N ALA A 139 -2.12 -2.46 27.52
CA ALA A 139 -2.34 -3.58 26.62
C ALA A 139 -3.82 -3.75 26.17
N GLN A 140 -4.77 -3.07 26.82
CA GLN A 140 -6.17 -3.01 26.39
C GLN A 140 -6.40 -2.04 25.22
N GLY A 141 -5.47 -1.10 24.99
CA GLY A 141 -5.50 -0.15 23.86
C GLY A 141 -4.63 -0.52 22.67
N VAL A 142 -3.82 -1.59 22.79
CA VAL A 142 -3.08 -2.12 21.64
C VAL A 142 -4.06 -2.92 20.79
N PRO A 143 -4.31 -2.56 19.52
CA PRO A 143 -5.15 -3.35 18.64
C PRO A 143 -4.50 -4.72 18.45
N LYS A 144 -4.94 -5.73 19.22
CA LYS A 144 -4.47 -7.13 19.13
C LYS A 144 -4.86 -7.83 17.83
N LYS A 145 -5.53 -7.11 16.94
CA LYS A 145 -5.64 -7.43 15.54
C LYS A 145 -5.54 -6.07 14.86
N GLU A 146 -4.46 -5.81 14.12
CA GLU A 146 -4.71 -5.27 12.79
C GLU A 146 -5.66 -6.28 12.17
N GLN A 147 -6.97 -6.06 12.31
CA GLN A 147 -7.90 -6.63 11.38
C GLN A 147 -7.49 -5.96 10.07
N ILE A 148 -6.57 -6.61 9.37
CA ILE A 148 -6.48 -6.51 7.93
C ILE A 148 -7.89 -6.91 7.52
N LEU A 149 -8.76 -5.91 7.41
CA LEU A 149 -10.02 -6.06 6.72
C LEU A 149 -9.56 -6.36 5.31
N ILE A 150 -9.38 -7.65 5.03
CA ILE A 150 -9.17 -8.15 3.68
C ILE A 150 -10.45 -7.70 3.00
N LYS A 151 -10.36 -6.54 2.33
CA LYS A 151 -11.46 -6.02 1.54
C LYS A 151 -11.81 -7.17 0.63
N PRO A 152 -13.06 -7.66 0.62
CA PRO A 152 -13.43 -8.76 -0.24
C PRO A 152 -12.95 -8.38 -1.63
N SER A 153 -12.04 -9.19 -2.18
CA SER A 153 -11.36 -8.94 -3.44
C SER A 153 -12.43 -8.49 -4.44
N PHE A 154 -12.46 -7.21 -4.77
CA PHE A 154 -13.46 -6.68 -5.70
C PHE A 154 -13.09 -7.29 -7.05
N VAL A 155 -13.84 -8.31 -7.44
CA VAL A 155 -13.52 -9.03 -8.66
C VAL A 155 -14.06 -8.20 -9.81
N GLU A 156 -13.17 -7.55 -10.55
CA GLU A 156 -13.52 -6.75 -11.71
C GLU A 156 -14.42 -7.58 -12.66
N PRO A 157 -15.51 -7.00 -13.20
CA PRO A 157 -16.37 -7.71 -14.12
C PRO A 157 -15.56 -8.18 -15.33
N LEU A 158 -15.61 -9.48 -15.58
CA LEU A 158 -14.81 -10.12 -16.62
C LEU A 158 -15.54 -10.03 -17.96
N SER A 159 -14.80 -9.79 -19.04
CA SER A 159 -15.34 -9.90 -20.40
C SER A 159 -15.84 -11.32 -20.67
N VAL A 160 -16.82 -11.47 -21.56
CA VAL A 160 -17.37 -12.77 -21.97
C VAL A 160 -16.26 -13.68 -22.49
N GLU A 161 -15.38 -13.16 -23.35
CA GLU A 161 -14.23 -13.90 -23.91
C GLU A 161 -13.29 -14.44 -22.83
N GLN A 162 -13.04 -13.62 -21.80
CA GLN A 162 -12.18 -13.98 -20.68
C GLN A 162 -12.82 -15.06 -19.78
N GLN A 163 -14.16 -15.06 -19.65
CA GLN A 163 -14.87 -16.09 -18.91
C GLN A 163 -14.84 -17.42 -19.66
N VAL A 164 -15.08 -17.40 -20.97
CA VAL A 164 -14.98 -18.58 -21.84
C VAL A 164 -13.57 -19.15 -21.79
N TYR A 165 -12.56 -18.31 -21.94
CA TYR A 165 -11.15 -18.68 -21.81
C TYR A 165 -10.81 -19.33 -20.46
N LEU A 166 -11.23 -18.72 -19.34
CA LEU A 166 -10.99 -19.26 -18.02
C LEU A 166 -11.66 -20.64 -17.85
N LYS A 167 -12.89 -20.81 -18.34
CA LYS A 167 -13.62 -22.07 -18.30
C LYS A 167 -12.88 -23.15 -19.10
N GLU A 168 -12.55 -22.86 -20.36
CA GLU A 168 -11.87 -23.80 -21.25
C GLU A 168 -10.51 -24.24 -20.70
N ILE A 169 -9.73 -23.31 -20.12
CA ILE A 169 -8.44 -23.65 -19.53
C ILE A 169 -8.58 -24.53 -18.30
N VAL A 170 -9.51 -24.24 -17.42
CA VAL A 170 -9.73 -25.05 -16.21
C VAL A 170 -10.19 -26.45 -16.60
N GLU A 171 -11.10 -26.57 -17.56
CA GLU A 171 -11.54 -27.85 -18.12
C GLU A 171 -10.40 -28.61 -18.79
N ALA A 172 -9.58 -27.95 -19.60
CA ALA A 172 -8.42 -28.56 -20.24
C ALA A 172 -7.33 -29.00 -19.25
N CYS A 173 -7.12 -28.25 -18.15
CA CYS A 173 -6.16 -28.59 -17.12
C CYS A 173 -6.56 -29.83 -16.30
N VAL A 174 -7.87 -30.05 -16.15
CA VAL A 174 -8.45 -31.14 -15.35
C VAL A 174 -8.95 -32.30 -16.22
N GLY A 175 -8.98 -32.11 -17.55
CA GLY A 175 -9.43 -33.08 -18.53
C GLY A 175 -8.57 -34.34 -18.62
N GLN A 176 -9.14 -35.36 -19.28
CA GLN A 176 -8.49 -36.66 -19.48
C GLN A 176 -7.41 -36.62 -20.58
N ASP A 177 -7.49 -35.65 -21.49
CA ASP A 177 -6.57 -35.51 -22.63
C ASP A 177 -5.22 -34.92 -22.19
N ASP A 178 -4.20 -35.77 -22.08
CA ASP A 178 -2.85 -35.39 -21.66
C ASP A 178 -2.21 -34.28 -22.52
N ARG A 179 -2.43 -34.31 -23.85
CA ARG A 179 -1.90 -33.31 -24.79
C ARG A 179 -2.54 -31.93 -24.57
N LYS A 180 -3.87 -31.88 -24.44
CA LYS A 180 -4.61 -30.63 -24.20
C LYS A 180 -4.24 -30.03 -22.85
N ARG A 181 -4.05 -30.88 -21.83
CA ARG A 181 -3.59 -30.46 -20.52
C ARG A 181 -2.21 -29.80 -20.56
N GLN A 182 -1.25 -30.39 -21.28
CA GLN A 182 0.08 -29.80 -21.42
C GLN A 182 0.05 -28.45 -22.14
N GLN A 183 -0.76 -28.32 -23.19
CA GLN A 183 -0.96 -27.06 -23.90
C GLN A 183 -1.59 -25.99 -23.00
N ALA A 184 -2.62 -26.34 -22.23
CA ALA A 184 -3.26 -25.42 -21.30
C ALA A 184 -2.29 -24.93 -20.20
N LEU A 185 -1.47 -25.83 -19.64
CA LEU A 185 -0.43 -25.45 -18.66
C LEU A 185 0.62 -24.54 -19.29
N GLN A 186 1.03 -24.81 -20.54
CA GLN A 186 2.00 -23.97 -21.24
C GLN A 186 1.44 -22.59 -21.59
N SER A 187 0.14 -22.49 -21.89
CA SER A 187 -0.57 -21.22 -22.04
C SER A 187 -0.50 -20.43 -20.73
N LEU A 188 -0.88 -21.07 -19.62
CA LEU A 188 -0.84 -20.47 -18.28
C LEU A 188 0.56 -19.92 -17.88
N GLU A 189 1.63 -20.61 -18.30
CA GLU A 189 3.01 -20.17 -18.04
C GLU A 189 3.43 -18.93 -18.85
N ARG A 190 2.80 -18.66 -20.00
CA ARG A 190 3.23 -17.63 -20.97
C ARG A 190 2.29 -16.43 -21.07
N ASP A 191 1.01 -16.60 -20.77
CA ASP A 191 0.03 -15.56 -21.04
C ASP A 191 0.11 -14.41 -20.04
N THR A 192 0.16 -13.19 -20.55
CA THR A 192 0.26 -11.95 -19.77
C THR A 192 -1.10 -11.46 -19.26
N GLY A 193 -2.20 -11.87 -19.90
CA GLY A 193 -3.57 -11.46 -19.53
C GLY A 193 -4.14 -12.16 -18.30
N ILE A 194 -3.42 -13.15 -17.73
CA ILE A 194 -3.91 -13.96 -16.60
C ILE A 194 -4.03 -13.15 -15.31
N GLN A 195 -3.31 -12.02 -15.16
CA GLN A 195 -3.35 -11.22 -13.93
C GLN A 195 -4.78 -10.80 -13.53
N VAL A 196 -5.64 -10.47 -14.50
CA VAL A 196 -7.04 -10.10 -14.26
C VAL A 196 -7.89 -11.32 -13.83
N LEU A 197 -7.51 -12.51 -14.29
CA LEU A 197 -8.18 -13.78 -13.96
C LEU A 197 -7.72 -14.35 -12.62
N LEU A 198 -6.55 -13.93 -12.13
CA LEU A 198 -5.86 -14.51 -10.99
C LEU A 198 -6.72 -14.63 -9.73
N PRO A 199 -7.52 -13.63 -9.31
CA PRO A 199 -8.34 -13.76 -8.10
C PRO A 199 -9.46 -14.81 -8.21
N ARG A 200 -9.99 -15.02 -9.42
CA ARG A 200 -10.99 -16.07 -9.66
C ARG A 200 -10.33 -17.45 -9.72
N LEU A 201 -9.19 -17.52 -10.40
CA LEU A 201 -8.41 -18.74 -10.57
C LEU A 201 -7.82 -19.21 -9.24
N SER A 202 -7.31 -18.32 -8.38
CA SER A 202 -6.81 -18.65 -7.04
C SER A 202 -7.92 -19.22 -6.16
N ARG A 203 -9.10 -18.59 -6.17
CA ARG A 203 -10.26 -19.06 -5.44
C ARG A 203 -10.71 -20.44 -5.91
N LEU A 204 -10.72 -20.66 -7.22
CA LEU A 204 -11.05 -21.96 -7.82
C LEU A 204 -10.03 -23.03 -7.41
N ILE A 205 -8.73 -22.72 -7.45
CA ILE A 205 -7.67 -23.64 -6.99
C ILE A 205 -7.86 -23.96 -5.51
N TYR A 206 -8.11 -22.95 -4.68
CA TYR A 206 -8.31 -23.10 -3.25
C TYR A 206 -9.50 -23.99 -2.92
N THR A 207 -10.67 -23.74 -3.53
CA THR A 207 -11.87 -24.58 -3.33
C THR A 207 -11.67 -25.98 -3.89
N SER A 208 -11.04 -26.11 -5.08
CA SER A 208 -10.77 -27.41 -5.71
C SER A 208 -9.87 -28.28 -4.84
N ILE A 209 -8.77 -27.73 -4.29
CA ILE A 209 -7.89 -28.49 -3.40
C ILE A 209 -8.65 -28.89 -2.14
N ARG A 210 -9.40 -27.99 -1.52
CA ARG A 210 -10.19 -28.31 -0.32
C ARG A 210 -11.19 -29.44 -0.55
N CYS A 211 -11.96 -29.39 -1.62
CA CYS A 211 -12.92 -30.44 -1.95
C CYS A 211 -12.21 -31.76 -2.28
N ASN A 212 -11.13 -31.73 -3.07
CA ASN A 212 -10.44 -32.95 -3.48
C ASN A 212 -9.63 -33.61 -2.35
N VAL A 213 -9.20 -32.86 -1.33
CA VAL A 213 -8.64 -33.43 -0.09
C VAL A 213 -9.71 -34.22 0.66
N VAL A 214 -10.95 -33.72 0.71
CA VAL A 214 -12.08 -34.43 1.34
C VAL A 214 -12.48 -35.66 0.52
N HIS A 215 -12.59 -35.53 -0.81
CA HIS A 215 -12.92 -36.64 -1.72
C HIS A 215 -11.78 -37.62 -1.96
N ARG A 216 -10.56 -37.31 -1.48
CA ARG A 216 -9.35 -38.15 -1.58
C ARG A 216 -8.98 -38.54 -3.02
N CYS A 217 -9.22 -37.62 -3.97
CA CYS A 217 -8.88 -37.80 -5.38
C CYS A 217 -7.45 -37.30 -5.66
N LEU A 218 -6.47 -38.21 -5.57
CA LEU A 218 -5.05 -37.89 -5.77
C LEU A 218 -4.76 -37.26 -7.14
N SER A 219 -5.35 -37.81 -8.21
CA SER A 219 -5.12 -37.36 -9.59
C SER A 219 -5.51 -35.89 -9.77
N MET A 220 -6.65 -35.49 -9.23
CA MET A 220 -7.15 -34.11 -9.27
C MET A 220 -6.23 -33.17 -8.50
N LEU A 221 -5.75 -33.57 -7.32
CA LEU A 221 -4.79 -32.78 -6.55
C LEU A 221 -3.49 -32.55 -7.33
N ILE A 222 -2.97 -33.57 -8.01
CA ILE A 222 -1.77 -33.43 -8.85
C ILE A 222 -2.02 -32.43 -9.98
N TYR A 223 -3.16 -32.50 -10.67
CA TYR A 223 -3.48 -31.58 -11.77
C TYR A 223 -3.63 -30.13 -11.28
N VAL A 224 -4.31 -29.92 -10.15
CA VAL A 224 -4.50 -28.58 -9.60
C VAL A 224 -3.17 -28.00 -9.08
N VAL A 225 -2.31 -28.80 -8.46
CA VAL A 225 -0.97 -28.34 -8.04
C VAL A 225 -0.08 -28.04 -9.27
N ARG A 226 -0.20 -28.80 -10.36
CA ARG A 226 0.49 -28.50 -11.63
C ARG A 226 0.02 -27.17 -12.25
N MET A 227 -1.29 -26.92 -12.22
CA MET A 227 -1.87 -25.66 -12.65
C MET A 227 -1.37 -24.48 -11.80
N MET A 228 -1.35 -24.65 -10.48
CA MET A 228 -0.79 -23.64 -9.55
C MET A 228 0.70 -23.37 -9.81
N ARG A 229 1.50 -24.41 -10.12
CA ARG A 229 2.90 -24.23 -10.52
C ARG A 229 3.04 -23.44 -11.83
N ALA A 230 2.23 -23.75 -12.84
CA ALA A 230 2.25 -23.02 -14.12
C ALA A 230 2.00 -21.52 -13.93
N VAL A 231 1.03 -21.17 -13.08
CA VAL A 231 0.75 -19.78 -12.70
C VAL A 231 1.90 -19.17 -11.90
N ALA A 232 2.52 -19.92 -10.99
CA ALA A 232 3.63 -19.42 -10.18
C ALA A 232 4.92 -19.16 -10.97
N VAL A 233 5.16 -19.89 -12.06
CA VAL A 233 6.32 -19.72 -12.92
C VAL A 233 6.18 -18.49 -13.84
N ASN A 234 4.96 -18.01 -14.06
CA ASN A 234 4.68 -16.92 -14.97
C ASN A 234 5.16 -15.57 -14.41
N LYS A 235 6.23 -15.02 -14.99
CA LYS A 235 6.86 -13.75 -14.58
C LYS A 235 5.97 -12.52 -14.78
N ALA A 236 4.96 -12.61 -15.65
CA ALA A 236 4.04 -11.50 -15.90
C ALA A 236 2.99 -11.35 -14.78
N VAL A 237 2.84 -12.36 -13.92
CA VAL A 237 1.81 -12.40 -12.89
C VAL A 237 2.41 -12.06 -11.52
N LYS A 238 1.84 -11.07 -10.85
CA LYS A 238 2.18 -10.75 -9.45
C LYS A 238 1.29 -11.56 -8.51
N LEU A 239 1.90 -12.40 -7.67
CA LEU A 239 1.17 -13.31 -6.78
C LEU A 239 0.81 -12.69 -5.42
N ASP A 240 1.38 -11.53 -5.07
CA ASP A 240 1.30 -10.92 -3.73
C ASP A 240 -0.12 -10.87 -3.16
N GLY A 241 -1.13 -10.55 -4.00
CA GLY A 241 -2.53 -10.48 -3.59
C GLY A 241 -3.20 -11.84 -3.31
N VAL A 242 -2.70 -12.94 -3.85
CA VAL A 242 -3.32 -14.28 -3.77
C VAL A 242 -2.48 -15.31 -2.98
N LEU A 243 -1.29 -14.92 -2.51
CA LEU A 243 -0.42 -15.77 -1.68
C LEU A 243 -1.16 -16.36 -0.47
N HIS A 244 -2.06 -15.58 0.13
CA HIS A 244 -2.84 -16.01 1.29
C HIS A 244 -3.80 -17.17 1.00
N GLU A 245 -4.20 -17.39 -0.26
CA GLU A 245 -4.99 -18.55 -0.69
C GLU A 245 -4.08 -19.71 -1.16
N PHE A 246 -2.99 -19.41 -1.87
CA PHE A 246 -2.09 -20.44 -2.42
C PHE A 246 -1.27 -21.18 -1.35
N LEU A 247 -0.72 -20.45 -0.37
CA LEU A 247 0.10 -21.04 0.70
C LEU A 247 -0.66 -22.11 1.51
N PRO A 248 -1.85 -21.83 2.09
CA PRO A 248 -2.57 -22.86 2.85
C PRO A 248 -3.01 -24.04 1.98
N SER A 249 -3.29 -23.83 0.70
CA SER A 249 -3.59 -24.90 -0.26
C SER A 249 -2.40 -25.84 -0.48
N LEU A 250 -1.21 -25.31 -0.72
CA LEU A 250 0.02 -26.10 -0.85
C LEU A 250 0.35 -26.85 0.44
N MET A 251 0.26 -26.15 1.58
CA MET A 251 0.52 -26.74 2.89
C MET A 251 -0.45 -27.88 3.20
N SER A 252 -1.71 -27.78 2.79
CA SER A 252 -2.69 -28.87 2.93
C SER A 252 -2.33 -30.10 2.09
N CYS A 253 -1.83 -29.90 0.87
CA CYS A 253 -1.34 -31.00 0.02
C CYS A 253 -0.05 -31.65 0.55
N MET A 254 0.82 -30.89 1.23
CA MET A 254 2.06 -31.39 1.81
C MET A 254 1.84 -32.12 3.15
N LEU A 255 1.12 -31.48 4.07
CA LEU A 255 0.94 -31.91 5.46
C LEU A 255 -0.30 -32.77 5.68
N GLY A 256 -1.12 -32.97 4.64
CA GLY A 256 -2.33 -33.77 4.73
C GLY A 256 -2.04 -35.19 5.23
N ARG A 257 -2.71 -35.59 6.32
CA ARG A 257 -2.56 -36.92 6.93
C ARG A 257 -3.07 -38.04 6.02
N VAL A 258 -4.23 -37.83 5.39
CA VAL A 258 -4.88 -38.80 4.49
C VAL A 258 -5.25 -38.09 3.20
N LEU A 259 -4.49 -38.34 2.14
CA LEU A 259 -4.68 -37.71 0.81
C LEU A 259 -5.31 -38.68 -0.20
N CYS A 260 -5.29 -39.97 0.11
CA CYS A 260 -5.75 -41.06 -0.76
C CYS A 260 -6.63 -42.02 0.05
N THR A 261 -7.46 -42.80 -0.64
CA THR A 261 -8.24 -43.87 -0.01
C THR A 261 -7.35 -45.07 0.36
N ARG A 262 -6.26 -45.30 -0.40
CA ARG A 262 -5.30 -46.38 -0.18
C ARG A 262 -3.87 -45.83 -0.11
N PRO A 263 -3.31 -45.62 1.09
CA PRO A 263 -1.98 -45.01 1.23
C PRO A 263 -0.84 -45.91 0.74
N GLU A 264 -1.04 -47.23 0.68
CA GLU A 264 0.02 -48.18 0.30
C GLU A 264 0.16 -48.39 -1.22
N SER A 265 -0.92 -48.20 -1.99
CA SER A 265 -0.89 -48.34 -3.45
C SER A 265 -0.64 -47.02 -4.18
N ASP A 266 -1.02 -45.90 -3.58
CA ASP A 266 -1.08 -44.62 -4.28
C ASP A 266 0.16 -43.78 -4.01
N ASN A 267 0.72 -43.18 -5.08
CA ASN A 267 1.93 -42.36 -5.06
C ASN A 267 1.73 -40.96 -4.44
N HIS A 268 1.22 -40.90 -3.22
CA HIS A 268 0.99 -39.65 -2.49
C HIS A 268 2.29 -38.90 -2.16
N TRP A 269 3.43 -39.61 -2.10
CA TRP A 269 4.76 -39.00 -1.95
C TRP A 269 5.13 -38.08 -3.12
N ALA A 270 4.76 -38.43 -4.35
CA ALA A 270 5.03 -37.60 -5.52
C ALA A 270 4.27 -36.27 -5.47
N LEU A 271 3.02 -36.28 -4.99
CA LEU A 271 2.25 -35.05 -4.76
C LEU A 271 2.92 -34.16 -3.71
N ARG A 272 3.38 -34.74 -2.59
CA ARG A 272 4.03 -33.98 -1.51
C ARG A 272 5.34 -33.34 -1.97
N ASP A 273 6.19 -34.09 -2.67
CA ASP A 273 7.44 -33.56 -3.24
C ASP A 273 7.17 -32.46 -4.28
N PHE A 274 6.17 -32.66 -5.15
CA PHE A 274 5.80 -31.67 -6.14
C PHE A 274 5.21 -30.39 -5.52
N ALA A 275 4.38 -30.50 -4.49
CA ALA A 275 3.86 -29.37 -3.74
C ALA A 275 5.00 -28.61 -3.03
N GLY A 276 5.95 -29.32 -2.42
CA GLY A 276 7.15 -28.71 -1.80
C GLY A 276 8.00 -27.95 -2.80
N LYS A 277 8.28 -28.53 -3.98
CA LYS A 277 9.00 -27.85 -5.07
C LYS A 277 8.27 -26.61 -5.57
N THR A 278 6.94 -26.67 -5.66
CA THR A 278 6.11 -25.53 -6.06
C THR A 278 6.17 -24.42 -5.01
N LEU A 279 6.12 -24.76 -3.72
CA LEU A 279 6.27 -23.81 -2.62
C LEU A 279 7.63 -23.09 -2.66
N ILE A 280 8.71 -23.84 -2.91
CA ILE A 280 10.05 -23.26 -3.07
C ILE A 280 10.09 -22.27 -4.25
N THR A 281 9.34 -22.55 -5.33
CA THR A 281 9.28 -21.66 -6.50
C THR A 281 8.55 -20.36 -6.18
N ILE A 282 7.54 -20.38 -5.30
CA ILE A 282 6.77 -19.19 -4.91
C ILE A 282 7.54 -18.30 -3.91
N ILE A 283 8.35 -18.92 -3.04
CA ILE A 283 9.11 -18.20 -2.01
C ILE A 283 10.40 -17.57 -2.55
N LYS A 284 10.97 -18.13 -3.62
CA LYS A 284 12.16 -17.62 -4.29
C LYS A 284 11.86 -16.41 -5.17
#